data_AF-A0A8S2VYK5-F1
#
_entry.id   AF-A0A8S2VYK5-F1
#
_cell.length_a   1.000
_cell.length_b   1.000
_cell.length_c   1.000
_cell.angle_alpha   90.00
_cell.angle_beta   90.00
_cell.angle_gamma   90.00
#
_symmetry.space_group_name_H-M   'P 1'
#
loop_
_entity.id
_entity.type
_entity.pdbx_description
1 polymer ?
#
loop_
_entity_poly.entity_id
_entity_poly.type
_entity_poly.pdbx_seq_one_letter_code
_entity_poly.pdbx_strand_id
1 'polypeptide(L)' 'KSLTKVFRRATGQSLLAVDHLCFGISKGQCFGLLGINGAGKTTTFKMITGD' A
#
# COMPACT_ATOMS: atom_id res chain seq x y z
N LYS A 1 -2.02 -0.95 -13.06
CA LYS A 1 -2.84 0.10 -12.41
C LYS A 1 -2.05 0.67 -11.25
N SER A 2 -2.08 1.98 -11.04
CA SER A 2 -1.40 2.61 -9.92
C SER A 2 -2.24 2.52 -8.65
N LEU A 3 -1.64 2.07 -7.54
CA LEU A 3 -2.29 1.99 -6.23
C LEU A 3 -2.04 3.26 -5.44
N THR A 4 -3.13 3.87 -4.95
CA THR A 4 -3.09 5.03 -4.06
C THR A 4 -4.10 4.80 -2.93
N LYS A 5 -3.68 5.03 -1.68
CA LYS A 5 -4.56 4.93 -0.51
C LYS A 5 -4.40 6.13 0.39
N VAL A 6 -5.53 6.80 0.64
CA VAL A 6 -5.64 7.87 1.61
C VAL A 6 -6.55 7.42 2.75
N PHE A 7 -6.10 7.60 3.99
CA PHE A 7 -6.93 7.43 5.18
C PHE A 7 -7.33 8.79 5.73
N ARG A 8 -8.58 8.92 6.15
CA ARG A 8 -9.06 10.10 6.86
C ARG A 8 -8.91 9.88 8.36
N ARG A 9 -8.16 10.74 9.03
CA ARG A 9 -7.99 10.72 10.49
C ARG A 9 -9.11 11.49 11.17
N ALA A 10 -9.40 11.15 12.42
CA ALA A 10 -10.40 11.84 13.25
C ALA A 10 -10.10 13.34 13.42
N THR A 11 -8.82 13.74 13.35
CA THR A 11 -8.38 15.14 13.36
C THR A 11 -8.78 15.94 12.12
N GLY A 12 -9.44 15.31 11.14
CA GLY A 12 -9.72 15.92 9.84
C GLY A 12 -8.50 16.03 8.94
N GLN A 13 -7.37 15.39 9.28
CA GLN A 13 -6.21 15.29 8.40
C GLN A 13 -6.29 14.06 7.50
N SER A 14 -5.81 14.18 6.27
CA SER A 14 -5.62 13.05 5.36
C SER A 14 -4.21 12.48 5.50
N LEU A 15 -4.09 11.16 5.58
CA LEU A 15 -2.83 10.44 5.51
C LEU A 15 -2.74 9.72 4.18
N LEU A 16 -1.80 10.14 3.33
CA LEU A 16 -1.43 9.41 2.13
C LEU A 16 -0.54 8.22 2.55
N ALA A 17 -1.14 7.04 2.63
CA ALA A 17 -0.46 5.82 3.09
C ALA A 17 0.25 5.07 1.96
N VAL A 18 -0.26 5.18 0.73
CA VAL A 18 0.39 4.67 -0.48
C VAL A 18 0.19 5.71 -1.58
N ASP A 19 1.29 6.05 -2.25
CA ASP A 19 1.35 7.10 -3.25
C ASP A 19 1.82 6.52 -4.60
N HIS A 20 0.90 6.43 -5.55
CA HIS A 20 1.15 6.03 -6.93
C HIS A 20 2.03 4.77 -7.13
N LEU A 21 1.79 3.73 -6.32
CA LEU A 21 2.60 2.52 -6.38
C LEU A 21 2.19 1.63 -7.57
N CYS A 22 3.17 1.32 -8.43
CA CYS A 22 3.01 0.43 -9.58
C CYS A 22 4.00 -0.74 -9.51
N PHE A 23 3.51 -1.97 -9.62
CA PHE A 23 4.33 -3.17 -9.79
C PHE A 23 3.55 -4.23 -10.56
N GLY A 24 4.27 -5.20 -11.11
CA GLY A 24 3.72 -6.42 -11.71
C GLY A 24 4.42 -7.61 -11.08
N ILE A 25 3.64 -8.61 -10.68
CA ILE A 25 4.16 -9.86 -10.09
C ILE A 25 3.68 -11.00 -10.98
N SER A 26 4.62 -11.72 -11.57
CA SER A 26 4.32 -12.87 -12.41
C SER A 26 3.91 -14.07 -11.56
N LYS A 27 3.11 -14.97 -12.15
CA LYS A 27 2.71 -16.22 -11.48
C LYS A 27 3.95 -17.01 -11.03
N GLY A 28 3.98 -17.42 -9.77
CA GLY A 28 5.07 -18.18 -9.18
C GLY A 28 6.24 -17.34 -8.64
N GLN A 29 6.21 -16.01 -8.78
CA GLN A 29 7.20 -15.15 -8.13
C GLN A 29 6.90 -14.96 -6.65
N CYS A 30 7.96 -14.96 -5.83
CA CYS A 30 7.90 -14.51 -4.45
C CYS A 30 8.22 -13.00 -4.41
N PHE A 31 7.33 -12.22 -3.80
CA PHE A 31 7.47 -10.76 -3.69
C PHE A 31 7.39 -10.34 -2.22
N GLY A 32 8.37 -9.55 -1.78
CA GLY A 32 8.42 -8.97 -0.43
C GLY A 32 8.47 -7.46 -0.48
N LEU A 33 7.79 -6.82 0.47
CA LEU A 33 7.81 -5.37 0.64
C LEU A 33 8.49 -5.03 1.98
N LEU A 34 9.64 -4.34 1.92
CA LEU A 34 10.44 -3.99 3.09
C LEU A 34 10.48 -2.47 3.31
N GLY A 35 10.70 -2.06 4.56
CA GLY A 35 10.71 -0.64 4.95
C GLY A 35 10.34 -0.46 6.42
N ILE A 36 10.51 0.75 6.94
CA ILE A 36 10.23 1.09 8.33
C ILE A 36 8.72 1.03 8.68
N ASN A 37 8.39 1.07 9.97
CA ASN A 37 7.00 1.19 10.42
C ASN A 37 6.37 2.49 9.87
N GLY A 38 5.13 2.38 9.40
CA GLY A 38 4.42 3.51 8.76
C GLY A 38 4.69 3.69 7.27
N ALA A 39 5.63 2.96 6.65
CA ALA A 39 5.96 3.07 5.21
C ALA A 39 4.88 2.54 4.24
N GLY A 40 3.67 2.21 4.72
CA GLY A 40 2.58 1.74 3.86
C GLY A 40 2.58 0.23 3.54
N LYS A 41 3.49 -0.58 4.09
CA LYS A 41 3.64 -2.01 3.72
C LYS A 41 2.36 -2.84 3.85
N THR A 42 1.77 -2.85 5.06
CA THR A 42 0.54 -3.58 5.34
C THR A 42 -0.63 -3.02 4.53
N THR A 43 -0.68 -1.70 4.34
CA THR A 43 -1.70 -1.04 3.51
C THR A 43 -1.61 -1.51 2.06
N THR A 44 -0.40 -1.61 1.50
CA THR A 44 -0.17 -2.14 0.15
C THR A 44 -0.63 -3.58 0.03
N PHE A 45 -0.25 -4.46 0.95
CA PHE A 45 -0.66 -5.86 0.89
C PHE A 45 -2.18 -6.03 0.96
N LYS A 46 -2.87 -5.32 1.86
CA LYS A 46 -4.34 -5.33 1.94
C LYS A 46 -5.00 -4.93 0.63
N MET A 47 -4.48 -3.90 -0.05
CA MET A 47 -4.99 -3.50 -1.36
C MET A 47 -4.80 -4.57 -2.46
N ILE A 48 -3.74 -5.37 -2.38
CA ILE A 48 -3.48 -6.46 -3.33
C ILE A 48 -4.38 -7.66 -3.04
N THR A 49 -4.55 -8.00 -1.76
CA THR A 49 -5.35 -9.16 -1.32
C THR A 49 -6.85 -8.89 -1.32
N GLY A 50 -7.27 -7.62 -1.31
CA GLY A 50 -8.67 -7.21 -1.30
C GLY A 50 -9.30 -7.07 0.09
N ASP A 51 -8.48 -6.94 1.14
CA ASP A 51 -8.91 -6.65 2.52
C ASP A 51 -9.21 -5.16 2.76
#